data_AF-A0AAN9G065-F1
#
_entry.id   AF-A0AAN9G065-F1
#
_cell.length_a   1.000
_cell.length_b   1.000
_cell.length_c   1.000
_cell.angle_alpha   90.00
_cell.angle_beta   90.00
_cell.angle_gamma   90.00
#
_symmetry.space_group_name_H-M   'P 1'
#
loop_
_entity.id
_entity.type
_entity.pdbx_description
1 polymer ?
#
loop_
_entity_poly.entity_id
_entity_poly.type
_entity_poly.pdbx_seq_one_letter_code
_entity_poly.pdbx_strand_id
1 'polypeptide(L)' 'MLQIDCNTEKGGMKLNKEFLVDFGNEPDGPTLVHEIRYNGGDCTSDIWV' A
#
# COMPACT_ATOMS: atom_id res chain seq x y z
N MET A 1 -5.65 -1.96 -4.42
CA MET A 1 -4.57 -1.30 -3.65
C MET A 1 -3.71 -0.52 -4.62
N LEU A 2 -3.43 0.74 -4.28
CA LEU A 2 -2.59 1.64 -5.07
C LEU A 2 -1.26 1.85 -4.33
N GLN A 3 -0.20 2.13 -5.08
CA GLN A 3 1.07 2.57 -4.51
C GLN A 3 1.29 4.05 -4.83
N ILE A 4 1.72 4.80 -3.82
CA ILE A 4 2.06 6.21 -3.94
C ILE A 4 3.56 6.37 -3.70
N ASP A 5 4.25 7.04 -4.64
CA ASP A 5 5.65 7.42 -4.45
C ASP A 5 5.71 8.77 -3.74
N CYS A 6 6.33 8.79 -2.55
CA CYS A 6 6.53 9.98 -1.74
C CYS A 6 7.94 10.54 -1.96
N ASN A 7 8.06 11.80 -2.37
CA ASN A 7 9.35 12.48 -2.46
C ASN A 7 9.66 13.18 -1.13
N THR A 8 10.57 12.62 -0.34
CA THR A 8 10.93 13.13 1.00
C THR A 8 11.91 14.30 0.97
N GLU A 9 12.60 14.52 -0.14
CA GLU A 9 13.58 15.62 -0.27
C GLU A 9 12.93 16.93 -0.71
N LYS A 10 12.02 16.87 -1.69
CA LYS A 10 11.36 18.04 -2.29
C LYS A 10 9.89 18.17 -1.90
N GLY A 11 9.34 17.17 -1.21
CA GLY A 11 7.91 17.05 -0.94
C GLY A 11 7.12 16.59 -2.16
N GLY A 12 5.85 16.23 -1.91
CA GLY A 12 4.89 15.81 -2.92
C GLY A 12 4.71 14.29 -3.02
N MET A 13 3.60 13.92 -3.66
CA MET A 13 3.16 12.53 -3.84
C MET A 13 2.70 12.32 -5.28
N LYS A 14 3.00 11.16 -5.85
CA LYS A 14 2.51 10.76 -7.19
C LYS A 14 2.01 9.32 -7.16
N LEU A 15 1.00 9.02 -7.96
CA LEU A 15 0.56 7.65 -8.17
C LEU A 15 1.61 6.87 -8.96
N ASN A 16 2.01 5.70 -8.46
CA ASN A 16 2.80 4.76 -9.26
C ASN A 16 1.87 4.10 -10.29
N LYS A 17 2.10 4.37 -11.58
CA LYS A 17 1.30 3.83 -12.69
C LYS A 17 1.66 2.39 -13.07
N GLU A 18 2.75 1.86 -12.53
CA GLU A 18 3.25 0.51 -12.80
C GLU A 18 2.71 -0.50 -11.77
N PHE A 19 2.07 -0.04 -10.71
CA PHE A 19 1.59 -0.88 -9.62
C PHE A 19 0.10 -0.69 -9.34
N LEU A 20 -0.65 -1.76 -9.52
CA LEU A 20 -2.06 -1.87 -9.13
C LEU A 20 -2.33 -3.32 -8.72
N VAL A 21 -2.98 -3.48 -7.57
CA VAL A 21 -3.62 -4.76 -7.20
C VAL A 21 -5.12 -4.55 -7.23
N ASP A 22 -5.82 -5.30 -8.08
CA ASP A 22 -7.27 -5.24 -8.23
C ASP A 22 -7.94 -6.45 -7.56
N PHE A 23 -8.56 -6.19 -6.40
CA PHE A 23 -9.24 -7.22 -5.61
C PHE A 23 -10.64 -7.58 -6.14
N GLY A 24 -11.10 -6.93 -7.21
CA GLY A 24 -12.29 -7.35 -7.95
C GLY A 24 -12.07 -8.61 -8.77
N ASN A 25 -10.83 -8.94 -9.10
CA ASN A 25 -10.45 -10.07 -9.96
C ASN A 25 -9.94 -11.30 -9.17
N GLU A 26 -10.26 -11.39 -7.88
CA GLU A 26 -9.90 -12.56 -7.08
C GLU A 26 -10.65 -13.83 -7.55
N PRO A 27 -10.06 -15.03 -7.44
CA PRO A 27 -10.63 -16.27 -7.98
C PRO A 27 -12.04 -16.62 -7.44
N ASP A 28 -12.31 -16.26 -6.19
CA ASP A 28 -13.56 -16.57 -5.48
C ASP A 28 -14.54 -15.37 -5.43
N GLY A 29 -14.25 -14.31 -6.19
CA GLY A 29 -15.07 -13.11 -6.30
C GLY A 29 -14.50 -11.89 -5.55
N PRO A 30 -15.12 -10.71 -5.73
CA PRO A 30 -14.58 -9.44 -5.25
C PRO A 30 -14.36 -9.44 -3.73
N THR A 31 -13.18 -8.99 -3.30
CA THR A 31 -12.82 -8.90 -1.88
C THR A 31 -12.55 -7.46 -1.47
N LEU A 32 -12.91 -7.10 -0.25
CA LEU A 32 -12.57 -5.81 0.36
C LEU A 32 -11.30 -5.94 1.18
N VAL A 33 -10.33 -5.08 0.90
CA VAL A 33 -9.09 -5.02 1.66
C VAL A 33 -9.21 -4.09 2.84
N HIS A 34 -8.74 -4.58 3.99
CA HIS A 34 -8.84 -3.92 5.27
C HIS A 34 -7.54 -3.24 5.70
N GLU A 35 -6.40 -3.91 5.51
CA GLU A 35 -5.07 -3.44 5.97
C GLU A 35 -3.94 -4.03 5.11
N ILE A 36 -2.77 -3.38 5.16
CA ILE A 36 -1.50 -3.82 4.57
C ILE A 36 -0.48 -3.97 5.70
N ARG A 37 0.30 -5.05 5.69
CA ARG A 37 1.45 -5.25 6.60
C ARG A 37 2.70 -5.54 5.79
N TYR A 38 3.77 -4.79 6.05
CA TYR A 38 5.07 -5.05 5.41
C TYR A 38 5.88 -6.08 6.19
N ASN A 39 6.64 -6.90 5.47
CA ASN A 39 7.61 -7.80 6.08
C ASN A 39 8.66 -6.99 6.83
N GLY A 40 8.86 -7.30 8.11
CA GLY A 40 9.82 -6.59 8.96
C GLY A 40 9.29 -5.30 9.59
N GLY A 41 8.00 -5.01 9.43
CA GLY A 41 7.33 -3.86 10.04
C GLY A 41 7.05 -2.72 9.06
N ASP A 42 6.06 -1.92 9.40
CA ASP A 42 5.59 -0.73 8.71
C ASP A 42 5.42 0.42 9.71
N CYS A 43 5.17 1.64 9.23
CA CYS A 43 5.09 2.82 10.10
C CYS A 43 3.92 2.79 11.12
N THR A 44 3.09 1.74 11.11
CA THR A 44 1.93 1.55 11.99
C THR A 44 1.91 0.20 12.71
N SER A 45 2.87 -0.70 12.47
CA SER A 45 2.92 -2.02 13.12
C SER A 45 3.66 -2.00 14.45
N ASP A 46 4.70 -1.18 14.57
CA ASP A 46 5.62 -1.22 15.70
C ASP A 46 5.46 -0.01 16.61
N ILE A 47 5.59 -0.25 17.92
CA ILE A 47 5.66 0.79 18.94
C ILE A 47 7.13 0.90 19.36
N TRP A 48 7.65 2.12 19.35
CA TRP A 48 8.99 2.43 19.83
C TRP A 48 8.96 2.76 21.34
N VAL A 49 9.97 2.30 22.10
CA VAL A 49 10.14 2.53 23.56
C VAL A 49 11.36 3.39 23.82
#